data_AF-A0A1I7TKK4-F1
#
_entry.id   AF-A0A1I7TKK4-F1
#
_cell.length_a   1.000
_cell.length_b   1.000
_cell.length_c   1.000
_cell.angle_alpha   90.00
_cell.angle_beta   90.00
_cell.angle_gamma   90.00
#
_symmetry.space_group_name_H-M   'P 1'
#
loop_
_entity.id
_entity.type
_entity.pdbx_description
1 polymer ?
#
loop_
_entity_poly.entity_id
_entity_poly.type
_entity_poly.pdbx_seq_one_letter_code
_entity_poly.pdbx_strand_id
1 'polypeptide(L)'
;MNSLEFLIASTHGMTDTSLVDALTALANSPNLENHEEDYDMEVNSDDEMKIDLSALINPSVFNGIQLPIGTGRFPNPSPPRSNSGTHTPIRKTPGSRPDRGKFTILDGTEVAGPEEVLSVDFNSDILQKIFSDPKLGIQFLARYGLIPNTRVCRVQDCPKDQLMSLIKHANGFVWRCRSCRKRREKRIITKISVYEGTFLFYSRMPLNKFFIFMLNWCENPGLSITEYNRLMGDNRLVEETIYNTIGFMRDIIQNWCDTIITSNIPIGGPHRIVEVVETLSTEQLSNKTRNRRTRHYTTRTVFVSLADDKIKSVDFPLHNVHDLERALLECVQPGSVVVMRDSYMERFGHQEEISNALCNHYKVKSICDVWPEFNEQERAKQFIKTEMNQVPNVTQEPYAYEYFFRRCFADKCFNHLLRVIRLLYQK
;
A
#
# COMPACT_ATOMS: atom_id res chain seq x y z
N MET A 1 -13.58 -6.87 27.62
CA MET A 1 -13.59 -5.46 27.18
C MET A 1 -12.78 -5.41 25.90
N ASN A 2 -13.45 -5.13 24.77
CA ASN A 2 -12.98 -5.46 23.44
C ASN A 2 -12.16 -4.32 22.82
N SER A 3 -11.07 -4.68 22.13
CA SER A 3 -10.06 -3.79 21.53
C SER A 3 -10.56 -2.85 20.42
N LEU A 4 -11.86 -2.85 20.11
CA LEU A 4 -12.48 -1.96 19.12
C LEU A 4 -13.03 -0.66 19.74
N GLU A 5 -13.46 -0.69 21.00
CA GLU A 5 -14.05 0.49 21.66
C GLU A 5 -12.99 1.57 21.99
N PHE A 6 -11.70 1.19 22.02
CA PHE A 6 -10.59 2.13 22.21
C PHE A 6 -10.21 2.88 20.92
N LEU A 7 -10.59 2.37 19.73
CA LEU A 7 -10.24 2.95 18.43
C LEU A 7 -11.10 4.17 18.05
N ILE A 8 -12.22 4.39 18.72
CA ILE A 8 -13.21 5.43 18.34
C ILE A 8 -13.15 6.66 19.27
N ALA A 9 -12.49 6.57 20.44
CA ALA A 9 -12.69 7.53 21.52
C ALA A 9 -11.67 8.68 21.65
N SER A 10 -10.76 8.89 20.69
CA SER A 10 -9.66 9.86 20.86
C SER A 10 -9.55 10.87 19.71
N THR A 11 -10.55 11.74 19.56
CA THR A 11 -10.53 12.89 18.65
C THR A 11 -10.73 14.19 19.42
N HIS A 12 -9.72 14.63 20.17
CA HIS A 12 -9.64 16.02 20.60
C HIS A 12 -8.23 16.59 20.49
N GLY A 13 -8.11 17.45 19.47
CA GLY A 13 -7.30 18.66 19.34
C GLY A 13 -5.86 18.64 19.80
N MET A 14 -4.93 18.97 18.90
CA MET A 14 -3.79 19.86 19.16
C MET A 14 -3.29 20.50 17.85
N THR A 15 -2.72 21.69 18.01
CA THR A 15 -2.45 22.78 17.06
C THR A 15 -1.18 22.63 16.22
N ASP A 16 -1.06 23.47 15.17
CA ASP A 16 0.01 23.66 14.15
C ASP A 16 1.50 23.60 14.60
N THR A 17 1.78 23.52 15.90
CA THR A 17 3.14 23.54 16.48
C THR A 17 3.87 22.19 16.40
N SER A 18 3.16 21.06 16.28
CA SER A 18 3.78 19.72 16.24
C SER A 18 4.55 19.43 14.94
N LEU A 19 4.18 20.10 13.85
CA LEU A 19 4.66 19.83 12.50
C LEU A 19 6.00 20.53 12.22
N VAL A 20 6.18 21.74 12.76
CA VAL A 20 7.48 22.43 12.80
C VAL A 20 8.46 21.66 13.67
N ASP A 21 8.01 21.13 14.81
CA ASP A 21 8.87 20.33 15.69
C ASP A 21 9.27 18.98 15.07
N ALA A 22 8.40 18.32 14.31
CA ALA A 22 8.73 17.09 13.58
C ALA A 22 9.71 17.33 12.42
N LEU A 23 9.53 18.42 11.66
CA LEU A 23 10.47 18.83 10.61
C LEU A 23 11.80 19.33 11.19
N THR A 24 11.76 20.01 12.33
CA THR A 24 12.95 20.49 13.06
C THR A 24 13.71 19.32 13.71
N ALA A 25 13.01 18.29 14.20
CA ALA A 25 13.62 17.06 14.69
C ALA A 25 14.30 16.24 13.57
N LEU A 26 13.74 16.26 12.35
CA LEU A 26 14.36 15.66 11.16
C LEU A 26 15.55 16.50 10.62
N ALA A 27 15.48 17.83 10.75
CA ALA A 27 16.54 18.75 10.30
C ALA A 27 17.74 18.82 11.27
N ASN A 28 17.53 18.67 12.58
CA ASN A 28 18.56 18.81 13.62
C ASN A 28 19.38 17.53 13.87
N SER A 29 19.73 16.78 12.82
CA SER A 29 20.78 15.75 12.90
C SER A 29 22.15 16.43 12.80
N PRO A 30 23.08 16.25 13.76
CA PRO A 30 24.34 16.97 13.77
C PRO A 30 25.26 16.38 12.70
N ASN A 31 25.33 17.04 11.54
CA ASN A 31 26.45 17.13 10.60
C ASN A 31 25.91 17.67 9.26
N LEU A 32 25.58 18.97 9.26
CA LEU A 32 25.39 19.77 8.06
C LEU A 32 26.68 20.58 7.85
N GLU A 33 27.64 19.99 7.14
CA GLU A 33 28.62 20.79 6.41
C GLU A 33 28.10 20.92 4.98
N ASN A 34 27.81 22.17 4.62
CA ASN A 34 27.32 22.59 3.32
C ASN A 34 28.31 22.21 2.21
N HIS A 35 27.84 21.43 1.25
CA HIS A 35 28.34 21.49 -0.12
C HIS A 35 27.13 21.66 -1.03
N GLU A 36 26.91 22.90 -1.45
CA GLU A 36 26.04 23.26 -2.57
C GLU A 36 26.66 22.68 -3.84
N GLU A 37 26.02 21.66 -4.41
CA GLU A 37 26.19 21.30 -5.81
C GLU A 37 24.78 21.24 -6.40
N ASP A 38 24.48 22.21 -7.26
CA ASP A 38 23.30 22.21 -8.11
C ASP A 38 23.28 20.94 -8.96
N TYR A 39 22.16 20.22 -8.97
CA TYR A 39 21.95 19.08 -9.85
C TYR A 39 20.74 19.33 -10.74
N ASP A 40 21.02 19.64 -12.01
CA ASP A 40 20.06 19.53 -13.10
C ASP A 40 19.65 18.05 -13.25
N MET A 41 18.37 17.76 -13.03
CA MET A 41 17.79 16.45 -13.33
C MET A 41 17.30 16.44 -14.77
N GLU A 42 18.09 15.90 -15.68
CA GLU A 42 17.61 15.51 -17.00
C GLU A 42 16.60 14.35 -16.87
N VAL A 43 15.33 14.66 -17.16
CA VAL A 43 14.22 13.72 -17.22
C VAL A 43 14.27 13.01 -18.57
N ASN A 44 14.74 11.76 -18.60
CA ASN A 44 14.52 10.90 -19.77
C ASN A 44 13.04 10.53 -19.86
N SER A 45 12.37 11.02 -20.91
CA SER A 45 10.92 10.94 -21.10
C SER A 45 10.40 9.63 -21.71
N ASP A 46 11.25 8.69 -22.10
CA ASP A 46 10.84 7.61 -23.02
C ASP A 46 11.14 6.19 -22.50
N ASP A 47 10.81 5.88 -21.24
CA ASP A 47 10.86 4.50 -20.74
C ASP A 47 9.53 4.07 -20.11
N GLU A 48 8.79 3.24 -20.87
CA GLU A 48 7.54 2.59 -20.49
C GLU A 48 7.54 2.06 -19.04
N MET A 49 6.49 2.42 -18.29
CA MET A 49 6.33 2.05 -16.90
C MET A 49 5.81 0.61 -16.75
N LYS A 50 6.64 -0.28 -16.20
CA LYS A 50 6.23 -1.61 -15.69
C LYS A 50 6.35 -1.65 -14.17
N ILE A 51 5.23 -1.47 -13.45
CA ILE A 51 5.16 -1.57 -11.97
C ILE A 51 5.09 -3.04 -11.53
N ASP A 52 6.14 -3.82 -11.35
CA ASP A 52 5.95 -5.25 -10.99
C ASP A 52 5.32 -5.48 -9.58
N LEU A 53 4.00 -5.72 -9.48
CA LEU A 53 3.23 -5.80 -8.21
C LEU A 53 3.23 -7.18 -7.51
N SER A 54 3.93 -8.12 -8.09
CA SER A 54 4.01 -9.55 -7.76
C SER A 54 4.88 -9.89 -6.54
N ALA A 55 5.10 -8.90 -5.66
CA ALA A 55 5.64 -9.11 -4.30
C ALA A 55 4.56 -8.90 -3.22
N LEU A 56 3.32 -8.62 -3.62
CA LEU A 56 2.16 -8.69 -2.75
C LEU A 56 1.85 -10.17 -2.46
N ILE A 57 2.20 -10.62 -1.25
CA ILE A 57 1.76 -11.86 -0.57
C ILE A 57 2.60 -13.12 -0.88
N ASN A 58 3.66 -13.35 -0.11
CA ASN A 58 3.79 -14.50 0.82
C ASN A 58 5.10 -14.45 1.65
N PRO A 59 5.06 -14.51 3.00
CA PRO A 59 6.19 -14.98 3.79
C PRO A 59 6.21 -16.51 3.76
N SER A 60 7.34 -17.10 3.37
CA SER A 60 7.65 -18.55 3.34
C SER A 60 7.25 -19.36 2.09
N VAL A 61 8.21 -19.55 1.17
CA VAL A 61 8.55 -20.86 0.57
C VAL A 61 10.05 -20.83 0.19
N PHE A 62 10.91 -21.28 1.11
CA PHE A 62 12.20 -21.87 0.74
C PHE A 62 12.01 -23.37 0.89
N ASN A 63 11.99 -24.10 -0.23
CA ASN A 63 12.55 -25.45 -0.30
C ASN A 63 12.57 -25.94 -1.75
N GLY A 64 13.75 -26.39 -2.16
CA GLY A 64 13.98 -27.32 -3.26
C GLY A 64 13.73 -26.75 -4.66
N ILE A 65 14.81 -26.54 -5.41
CA ILE A 65 15.04 -27.22 -6.70
C ILE A 65 16.46 -26.86 -7.15
N GLN A 66 17.26 -27.91 -7.26
CA GLN A 66 18.58 -27.98 -7.89
C GLN A 66 18.45 -27.76 -9.41
N LEU A 67 19.59 -27.66 -10.10
CA LEU A 67 19.83 -27.76 -11.56
C LEU A 67 20.07 -26.42 -12.31
N PRO A 68 20.77 -26.41 -13.46
CA PRO A 68 21.97 -27.15 -13.82
C PRO A 68 23.11 -26.23 -14.33
N ILE A 69 24.29 -26.83 -14.43
CA ILE A 69 25.51 -26.26 -15.03
C ILE A 69 25.29 -26.05 -16.54
N GLY A 70 25.60 -24.85 -17.04
CA GLY A 70 25.56 -24.54 -18.48
C GLY A 70 26.53 -23.42 -18.83
N THR A 71 27.62 -23.81 -19.48
CA THR A 71 28.75 -23.00 -19.93
C THR A 71 28.40 -22.15 -21.16
N GLY A 72 28.79 -20.87 -21.14
CA GLY A 72 28.73 -20.00 -22.32
C GLY A 72 29.64 -18.79 -22.15
N ARG A 73 30.92 -18.96 -22.50
CA ARG A 73 31.89 -17.87 -22.66
C ARG A 73 31.55 -17.08 -23.93
N PHE A 74 31.71 -15.76 -23.92
CA PHE A 74 32.49 -15.06 -24.95
C PHE A 74 33.19 -13.83 -24.33
N PRO A 75 34.44 -13.52 -24.74
CA PRO A 75 35.31 -12.53 -24.11
C PRO A 75 35.30 -11.21 -24.88
N ASN A 76 35.51 -10.07 -24.21
CA ASN A 76 36.28 -8.97 -24.80
C ASN A 76 36.67 -7.89 -23.76
N PRO A 77 37.60 -6.96 -24.08
CA PRO A 77 38.97 -7.00 -23.58
C PRO A 77 39.25 -5.87 -22.59
N SER A 78 40.23 -6.08 -21.72
CA SER A 78 40.73 -5.04 -20.81
C SER A 78 41.75 -4.14 -21.51
N PRO A 79 41.71 -2.81 -21.35
CA PRO A 79 42.82 -1.94 -21.73
C PRO A 79 43.98 -2.04 -20.71
N PRO A 80 45.21 -1.67 -21.13
CA PRO A 80 46.45 -2.09 -20.47
C PRO A 80 46.76 -1.32 -19.18
N ARG A 81 47.43 -2.01 -18.25
CA ARG A 81 48.02 -1.45 -17.03
C ARG A 81 49.22 -0.56 -17.36
N SER A 82 49.25 0.66 -16.83
CA SER A 82 50.47 1.45 -16.69
C SER A 82 51.13 1.18 -15.33
N ASN A 83 52.41 0.79 -15.39
CA ASN A 83 53.31 0.66 -14.25
C ASN A 83 53.85 2.05 -13.87
N SER A 84 53.71 2.43 -12.61
CA SER A 84 54.68 3.27 -11.86
C SER A 84 54.50 2.86 -10.39
N GLY A 85 55.53 2.39 -9.69
CA GLY A 85 56.72 3.16 -9.33
C GLY A 85 56.61 3.52 -7.84
N THR A 86 57.08 2.60 -7.00
CA THR A 86 57.43 2.70 -5.57
C THR A 86 57.34 4.08 -4.89
N HIS A 87 56.51 4.18 -3.83
CA HIS A 87 56.87 4.80 -2.55
C HIS A 87 56.01 4.19 -1.44
N THR A 88 56.65 3.41 -0.56
CA THR A 88 56.08 2.91 0.70
C THR A 88 56.35 3.94 1.81
N PRO A 89 55.33 4.52 2.47
CA PRO A 89 55.49 5.07 3.80
C PRO A 89 54.98 4.05 4.82
N ILE A 90 55.94 3.60 5.64
CA ILE A 90 55.86 3.24 7.06
C ILE A 90 54.45 2.96 7.62
N ARG A 91 54.29 1.69 7.97
CA ARG A 91 53.20 1.05 8.71
C ARG A 91 52.79 1.85 9.96
N LYS A 92 51.65 2.54 9.91
CA LYS A 92 50.95 2.99 11.12
C LYS A 92 50.27 1.77 11.78
N THR A 93 50.48 1.62 13.07
CA THR A 93 49.81 0.70 13.99
C THR A 93 48.28 0.71 13.80
N PRO A 94 47.59 -0.41 14.04
CA PRO A 94 46.16 -0.53 13.84
C PRO A 94 45.40 0.22 14.93
N GLY A 95 45.28 1.54 14.78
CA GLY A 95 44.22 2.30 15.42
C GLY A 95 42.90 1.81 14.84
N SER A 96 42.01 1.35 15.72
CA SER A 96 40.61 1.04 15.44
C SER A 96 40.01 2.11 14.52
N ARG A 97 39.83 1.78 13.25
CA ARG A 97 39.03 2.61 12.34
C ARG A 97 37.65 2.73 12.99
N PRO A 98 37.11 3.95 13.18
CA PRO A 98 35.74 4.09 13.64
C PRO A 98 34.84 3.32 12.67
N ASP A 99 33.85 2.64 13.21
CA ASP A 99 32.94 1.74 12.52
C ASP A 99 32.01 2.53 11.58
N ARG A 100 32.56 3.17 10.54
CA ARG A 100 31.88 4.17 9.70
C ARG A 100 30.97 3.52 8.66
N GLY A 101 29.81 3.03 9.10
CA GLY A 101 28.66 2.84 8.22
C GLY A 101 27.40 3.04 9.03
N LYS A 102 26.51 3.93 8.60
CA LYS A 102 25.16 4.01 9.15
C LYS A 102 24.48 2.67 8.91
N PHE A 103 23.95 2.05 9.95
CA PHE A 103 23.23 0.76 9.86
C PHE A 103 21.71 0.95 9.93
N THR A 104 21.30 2.19 10.19
CA THR A 104 19.94 2.69 10.35
C THR A 104 19.69 3.82 9.36
N ILE A 105 18.42 4.03 8.99
CA ILE A 105 17.99 5.24 8.27
C ILE A 105 17.73 6.38 9.25
N LEU A 106 17.09 6.06 10.38
CA LEU A 106 16.81 6.94 11.50
C LEU A 106 17.89 6.75 12.57
N ASP A 107 18.78 7.73 12.71
CA ASP A 107 19.83 7.70 13.74
C ASP A 107 19.30 8.34 15.02
N GLY A 108 18.96 7.53 16.03
CA GLY A 108 18.51 8.01 17.34
C GLY A 108 17.04 8.45 17.41
N THR A 109 16.26 8.25 16.34
CA THR A 109 14.80 8.47 16.32
C THR A 109 14.08 7.13 16.24
N GLU A 110 13.03 6.96 17.03
CA GLU A 110 12.20 5.76 17.01
C GLU A 110 11.30 5.70 15.77
N VAL A 111 11.06 4.48 15.29
CA VAL A 111 10.06 4.21 14.26
C VAL A 111 8.69 4.44 14.90
N ALA A 112 7.87 5.26 14.27
CA ALA A 112 6.54 5.63 14.76
C ALA A 112 5.67 4.38 14.92
N GLY A 113 4.72 4.35 15.83
CA GLY A 113 3.64 3.37 15.82
C GLY A 113 2.73 3.51 14.59
N PRO A 114 1.92 2.50 14.24
CA PRO A 114 0.99 2.59 13.10
C PRO A 114 -0.04 3.72 13.22
N GLU A 115 -0.39 4.12 14.44
CA GLU A 115 -1.37 5.17 14.71
C GLU A 115 -0.78 6.58 14.57
N GLU A 116 0.53 6.76 14.75
CA GLU A 116 1.17 8.08 14.70
C GLU A 116 1.10 8.72 13.30
N VAL A 117 0.91 7.92 12.24
CA VAL A 117 0.70 8.49 10.89
C VAL A 117 -0.65 9.22 10.79
N LEU A 118 -1.63 8.88 11.63
CA LEU A 118 -2.97 9.47 11.60
C LEU A 118 -2.99 10.90 12.15
N SER A 119 -2.04 11.27 13.00
CA SER A 119 -1.93 12.64 13.53
C SER A 119 -1.24 13.62 12.59
N VAL A 120 -0.73 13.17 11.44
CA VAL A 120 -0.03 14.04 10.49
C VAL A 120 -1.04 14.73 9.57
N ASP A 121 -0.83 16.02 9.31
CA ASP A 121 -1.64 16.78 8.37
C ASP A 121 -0.88 16.90 7.04
N PHE A 122 -1.13 15.93 6.16
CA PHE A 122 -0.50 15.90 4.84
C PHE A 122 -1.18 16.89 3.90
N ASN A 123 -0.36 17.53 3.08
CA ASN A 123 -0.80 18.24 1.88
C ASN A 123 0.27 18.08 0.78
N SER A 124 -0.08 18.45 -0.44
CA SER A 124 0.80 18.30 -1.61
C SER A 124 2.14 19.03 -1.44
N ASP A 125 2.16 20.21 -0.82
CA ASP A 125 3.39 20.98 -0.61
C ASP A 125 4.34 20.30 0.37
N ILE A 126 3.81 19.73 1.46
CA ILE A 126 4.59 18.96 2.44
C ILE A 126 5.18 17.72 1.77
N LEU A 127 4.38 16.97 1.01
CA LEU A 127 4.85 15.79 0.29
C LEU A 127 5.92 16.16 -0.75
N GLN A 128 5.74 17.25 -1.49
CA GLN A 128 6.72 17.75 -2.45
C GLN A 128 8.04 18.11 -1.76
N LYS A 129 8.00 18.78 -0.60
CA LYS A 129 9.21 19.12 0.19
C LYS A 129 9.89 17.88 0.77
N ILE A 130 9.14 16.89 1.25
CA ILE A 130 9.69 15.65 1.80
C ILE A 130 10.42 14.86 0.71
N PHE A 131 9.81 14.76 -0.48
CA PHE A 131 10.31 13.90 -1.55
C PHE A 131 11.18 14.62 -2.58
N SER A 132 11.43 15.93 -2.43
CA SER A 132 12.45 16.64 -3.21
C SER A 132 13.87 16.31 -2.74
N ASP A 133 14.07 16.02 -1.44
CA ASP A 133 15.33 15.48 -0.92
C ASP A 133 15.22 13.95 -0.73
N PRO A 134 16.01 13.14 -1.49
CA PRO A 134 16.03 11.69 -1.34
C PRO A 134 16.32 11.21 0.09
N LYS A 135 17.10 11.97 0.88
CA LYS A 135 17.42 11.64 2.28
C LYS A 135 16.21 11.84 3.18
N LEU A 136 15.53 12.99 3.08
CA LEU A 136 14.30 13.25 3.82
C LEU A 136 13.21 12.25 3.43
N GLY A 137 13.09 11.93 2.14
CA GLY A 137 12.15 10.94 1.63
C GLY A 137 12.34 9.57 2.28
N ILE A 138 13.56 9.02 2.32
CA ILE A 138 13.78 7.72 2.97
C ILE A 138 13.60 7.78 4.50
N GLN A 139 13.92 8.91 5.13
CA GLN A 139 13.70 9.08 6.57
C GLN A 139 12.21 9.11 6.91
N PHE A 140 11.41 9.84 6.13
CA PHE A 140 9.96 9.84 6.24
C PHE A 140 9.39 8.42 6.11
N LEU A 141 9.77 7.71 5.05
CA LEU A 141 9.30 6.35 4.81
C LEU A 141 9.71 5.40 5.94
N ALA A 142 10.93 5.51 6.46
CA ALA A 142 11.40 4.68 7.57
C ALA A 142 10.69 5.03 8.88
N ARG A 143 10.45 6.32 9.15
CA ARG A 143 9.76 6.82 10.35
C ARG A 143 8.36 6.25 10.46
N TYR A 144 7.59 6.23 9.38
CA TYR A 144 6.23 5.68 9.39
C TYR A 144 6.17 4.18 9.04
N GLY A 145 7.32 3.50 8.99
CA GLY A 145 7.36 2.06 8.76
C GLY A 145 6.97 1.61 7.35
N LEU A 146 6.96 2.52 6.38
CA LEU A 146 6.69 2.22 4.98
C LEU A 146 7.87 1.51 4.30
N ILE A 147 9.09 1.70 4.84
CA ILE A 147 10.29 0.92 4.50
C ILE A 147 11.01 0.49 5.79
N PRO A 148 11.82 -0.59 5.75
CA PRO A 148 12.55 -1.03 6.95
C PRO A 148 13.66 -0.04 7.34
N ASN A 149 13.69 0.33 8.62
CA ASN A 149 14.74 1.21 9.18
C ASN A 149 16.14 0.55 9.19
N THR A 150 16.18 -0.78 9.28
CA THR A 150 17.40 -1.59 9.31
C THR A 150 17.25 -2.80 8.41
N ARG A 151 18.35 -3.34 7.89
CA ARG A 151 18.29 -4.57 7.08
C ARG A 151 19.40 -5.55 7.45
N VAL A 152 19.03 -6.83 7.57
CA VAL A 152 19.96 -7.95 7.78
C VAL A 152 20.26 -8.62 6.44
N CYS A 153 21.51 -9.05 6.23
CA CYS A 153 21.88 -9.83 5.07
C CYS A 153 21.35 -11.27 5.17
N ARG A 154 20.61 -11.72 4.15
CA ARG A 154 19.99 -13.07 4.11
C ARG A 154 20.84 -14.13 3.40
N VAL A 155 22.08 -13.82 3.01
CA VAL A 155 22.98 -14.80 2.37
C VAL A 155 23.42 -15.82 3.42
N GLN A 156 23.21 -17.12 3.16
CA GLN A 156 23.45 -18.21 4.12
C GLN A 156 24.84 -18.18 4.76
N ASP A 157 25.86 -17.83 3.96
CA ASP A 157 27.23 -17.79 4.45
C ASP A 157 27.55 -16.51 5.24
N CYS A 158 26.69 -15.50 5.28
CA CYS A 158 26.93 -14.31 6.11
C CYS A 158 26.68 -14.62 7.60
N PRO A 159 27.41 -13.97 8.52
CA PRO A 159 27.07 -14.02 9.94
C PRO A 159 25.59 -13.73 10.16
N LYS A 160 24.94 -14.57 10.99
CA LYS A 160 23.54 -14.38 11.37
C LYS A 160 23.37 -12.98 11.99
N ASP A 161 22.26 -12.33 11.65
CA ASP A 161 21.89 -10.99 12.14
C ASP A 161 22.86 -9.86 11.78
N GLN A 162 23.73 -10.09 10.78
CA GLN A 162 24.60 -9.02 10.30
C GLN A 162 23.80 -7.90 9.62
N LEU A 163 23.79 -6.73 10.26
CA LEU A 163 23.26 -5.50 9.69
C LEU A 163 24.04 -5.05 8.46
N MET A 164 23.30 -4.64 7.44
CA MET A 164 23.82 -4.04 6.23
C MET A 164 24.04 -2.54 6.46
N SER A 165 25.12 -1.99 5.89
CA SER A 165 25.38 -0.56 5.96
C SER A 165 24.59 0.18 4.88
N LEU A 166 23.87 1.23 5.26
CA LEU A 166 23.24 2.19 4.36
C LEU A 166 24.33 3.02 3.66
N ILE A 167 24.27 3.11 2.34
CA ILE A 167 25.22 3.92 1.56
C ILE A 167 24.49 4.72 0.47
N LYS A 168 25.04 5.90 0.15
CA LYS A 168 24.65 6.67 -1.04
C LYS A 168 25.07 5.92 -2.31
N HIS A 169 24.20 5.93 -3.31
CA HIS A 169 24.36 5.36 -4.64
C HIS A 169 23.94 6.40 -5.69
N ALA A 170 24.22 6.17 -6.96
CA ALA A 170 23.87 7.10 -8.05
C ALA A 170 22.38 7.50 -8.05
N ASN A 171 21.48 6.56 -7.72
CA ASN A 171 20.03 6.76 -7.79
C ASN A 171 19.39 6.77 -6.38
N GLY A 172 20.10 7.28 -5.36
CA GLY A 172 19.59 7.37 -3.99
C GLY A 172 20.36 6.49 -2.99
N PHE A 173 19.67 5.65 -2.23
CA PHE A 173 20.28 4.87 -1.14
C PHE A 173 20.12 3.36 -1.33
N VAL A 174 21.12 2.60 -0.88
CA VAL A 174 21.10 1.13 -0.91
C VAL A 174 21.67 0.53 0.37
N TRP A 175 21.15 -0.62 0.75
CA TRP A 175 21.72 -1.47 1.78
C TRP A 175 22.91 -2.24 1.22
N ARG A 176 24.06 -2.20 1.88
CA ARG A 176 25.27 -2.92 1.44
C ARG A 176 25.77 -3.88 2.51
N CYS A 177 25.94 -5.15 2.13
CA CYS A 177 26.53 -6.14 3.02
C CYS A 177 28.06 -6.06 2.98
N ARG A 178 28.69 -5.85 4.14
CA ARG A 178 30.15 -5.80 4.28
C ARG A 178 30.81 -7.15 4.02
N SER A 179 30.21 -8.25 4.47
CA SER A 179 30.75 -9.60 4.30
C SER A 179 30.70 -10.07 2.84
N CYS A 180 29.55 -9.91 2.17
CA CYS A 180 29.42 -10.20 0.75
C CYS A 180 30.42 -9.39 -0.09
N ARG A 181 30.64 -8.11 0.24
CA ARG A 181 31.62 -7.26 -0.43
C ARG A 181 33.04 -7.82 -0.30
N LYS A 182 33.43 -8.35 0.86
CA LYS A 182 34.77 -8.87 1.12
C LYS A 182 35.07 -10.14 0.33
N ARG A 183 34.07 -11.00 0.11
CA ARG A 183 34.23 -12.29 -0.61
C ARG A 183 34.57 -12.13 -2.09
N ARG A 184 34.23 -11.00 -2.72
CA ARG A 184 34.50 -10.70 -4.15
C ARG A 184 34.03 -11.79 -5.13
N GLU A 185 33.06 -12.61 -4.74
CA GLU A 185 32.46 -13.59 -5.63
C GLU A 185 31.51 -12.90 -6.60
N LYS A 186 31.67 -13.17 -7.91
CA LYS A 186 30.92 -12.49 -8.97
C LYS A 186 29.40 -12.72 -8.90
N ARG A 187 28.93 -13.73 -8.16
CA ARG A 187 27.51 -14.13 -8.09
C ARG A 187 26.79 -13.70 -6.81
N ILE A 188 27.47 -13.07 -5.84
CA ILE A 188 26.84 -12.67 -4.59
C ILE A 188 26.34 -11.22 -4.70
N ILE A 189 25.05 -11.02 -4.46
CA ILE A 189 24.45 -9.69 -4.36
C ILE A 189 25.04 -8.96 -3.14
N THR A 190 25.76 -7.87 -3.41
CA THR A 190 26.42 -7.08 -2.35
C THR A 190 25.64 -5.84 -1.94
N LYS A 191 24.69 -5.41 -2.78
CA LYS A 191 23.84 -4.22 -2.59
C LYS A 191 22.39 -4.59 -2.85
N ILE A 192 21.48 -4.03 -2.04
CA ILE A 192 20.04 -4.26 -2.09
C ILE A 192 19.37 -2.88 -2.02
N SER A 193 18.29 -2.68 -2.77
CA SER A 193 17.51 -1.44 -2.71
C SER A 193 16.94 -1.22 -1.30
N VAL A 194 16.85 0.03 -0.85
CA VAL A 194 16.15 0.37 0.40
C VAL A 194 14.65 0.02 0.33
N TYR A 195 14.09 -0.01 -0.87
CA TYR A 195 12.70 -0.35 -1.13
C TYR A 195 12.45 -1.86 -1.27
N GLU A 196 13.48 -2.71 -1.26
CA GLU A 196 13.32 -4.14 -1.52
C GLU A 196 12.38 -4.81 -0.51
N GLY A 197 11.36 -5.51 -1.00
CA GLY A 197 10.34 -6.15 -0.16
C GLY A 197 9.26 -5.20 0.35
N THR A 198 9.19 -3.98 -0.17
CA THR A 198 8.13 -3.00 0.11
C THR A 198 7.29 -2.75 -1.15
N PHE A 199 6.15 -2.07 -0.99
CA PHE A 199 5.30 -1.67 -2.13
C PHE A 199 6.00 -0.77 -3.16
N LEU A 200 7.07 -0.09 -2.76
CA LEU A 200 7.84 0.81 -3.63
C LEU A 200 8.90 0.08 -4.48
N PHE A 201 9.19 -1.20 -4.25
CA PHE A 201 10.38 -1.86 -4.81
C PHE A 201 10.47 -1.79 -6.34
N TYR A 202 9.33 -1.93 -7.01
CA TYR A 202 9.24 -1.91 -8.47
C TYR A 202 8.53 -0.66 -9.01
N SER A 203 8.26 0.32 -8.15
CA SER A 203 7.75 1.60 -8.61
C SER A 203 8.87 2.33 -9.37
N ARG A 204 8.58 2.71 -10.61
CA ARG A 204 9.43 3.61 -11.40
C ARG A 204 8.96 5.06 -11.31
N MET A 205 7.81 5.31 -10.69
CA MET A 205 7.29 6.65 -10.51
C MET A 205 8.13 7.37 -9.44
N PRO A 206 8.53 8.63 -9.68
CA PRO A 206 9.11 9.48 -8.66
C PRO A 206 8.23 9.53 -7.41
N LEU A 207 8.83 9.42 -6.22
CA LEU A 207 8.08 9.32 -4.96
C LEU A 207 7.16 10.51 -4.72
N ASN A 208 7.61 11.73 -5.08
CA ASN A 208 6.79 12.93 -4.97
C ASN A 208 5.49 12.78 -5.78
N LYS A 209 5.58 12.39 -7.06
CA LYS A 209 4.40 12.16 -7.91
C LYS A 209 3.51 11.05 -7.35
N PHE A 210 4.12 9.99 -6.83
CA PHE A 210 3.39 8.83 -6.30
C PHE A 210 2.55 9.18 -5.07
N PHE A 211 3.16 9.79 -4.05
CA PHE A 211 2.44 10.13 -2.83
C PHE A 211 1.47 11.30 -3.02
N ILE A 212 1.81 12.30 -3.85
CA ILE A 212 0.87 13.39 -4.18
C ILE A 212 -0.35 12.84 -4.92
N PHE A 213 -0.15 11.93 -5.87
CA PHE A 213 -1.27 11.30 -6.57
C PHE A 213 -2.16 10.51 -5.62
N MET A 214 -1.57 9.69 -4.73
CA MET A 214 -2.32 8.96 -3.71
C MET A 214 -3.13 9.91 -2.81
N LEU A 215 -2.55 11.02 -2.37
CA LEU A 215 -3.23 12.04 -1.57
C LEU A 215 -4.44 12.60 -2.32
N ASN A 216 -4.23 13.09 -3.55
CA ASN A 216 -5.30 13.65 -4.38
C ASN A 216 -6.43 12.64 -4.63
N TRP A 217 -6.10 11.36 -4.87
CA TRP A 217 -7.07 10.28 -5.02
C TRP A 217 -7.86 10.02 -3.74
N CYS A 218 -7.22 10.05 -2.58
CA CYS A 218 -7.87 9.88 -1.29
C CYS A 218 -8.84 11.05 -0.99
N GLU A 219 -8.45 12.28 -1.30
CA GLU A 219 -9.23 13.49 -1.00
C GLU A 219 -10.39 13.76 -1.97
N ASN A 220 -10.31 13.26 -3.21
CA ASN A 220 -11.26 13.60 -4.25
C ASN A 220 -11.91 12.34 -4.86
N PRO A 221 -12.81 11.65 -4.12
CA PRO A 221 -13.50 10.48 -4.64
C PRO A 221 -14.30 10.82 -5.91
N GLY A 222 -14.27 9.93 -6.90
CA GLY A 222 -15.09 10.09 -8.08
C GLY A 222 -14.61 11.14 -9.09
N LEU A 223 -13.34 11.53 -9.08
CA LEU A 223 -12.77 12.26 -10.22
C LEU A 223 -12.46 11.33 -11.40
N SER A 224 -12.64 11.86 -12.61
CA SER A 224 -12.14 11.24 -13.83
C SER A 224 -10.61 11.31 -13.90
N ILE A 225 -10.03 10.51 -14.79
CA ILE A 225 -8.58 10.49 -15.02
C ILE A 225 -8.05 11.84 -15.48
N THR A 226 -8.79 12.49 -16.37
CA THR A 226 -8.46 13.83 -16.86
C THR A 226 -8.44 14.84 -15.72
N GLU A 227 -9.39 14.75 -14.78
CA GLU A 227 -9.45 15.63 -13.61
C GLU A 227 -8.32 15.36 -12.63
N TYR A 228 -8.04 14.10 -12.31
CA TYR A 228 -6.85 13.75 -11.52
C TYR A 228 -5.58 14.27 -12.16
N ASN A 229 -5.42 14.12 -13.48
CA ASN A 229 -4.25 14.61 -14.18
C ASN A 229 -4.14 16.14 -14.15
N ARG A 230 -5.27 16.86 -14.16
CA ARG A 230 -5.30 18.32 -13.97
C ARG A 230 -4.85 18.71 -12.56
N LEU A 231 -5.32 18.02 -11.52
CA LEU A 231 -4.91 18.25 -10.13
C LEU A 231 -3.40 18.03 -9.90
N MET A 232 -2.79 17.17 -10.70
CA MET A 232 -1.34 16.95 -10.63
C MET A 232 -0.51 18.15 -11.13
N GLY A 233 -1.10 19.16 -11.80
CA GLY A 233 -0.38 20.37 -12.22
C GLY A 233 0.81 20.04 -13.13
N ASP A 234 2.03 20.44 -12.73
CA ASP A 234 3.28 20.12 -13.44
C ASP A 234 3.72 18.65 -13.25
N ASN A 235 3.15 17.97 -12.26
CA ASN A 235 3.41 16.56 -11.97
C ASN A 235 2.53 15.60 -12.78
N ARG A 236 2.04 16.01 -13.96
CA ARG A 236 1.15 15.19 -14.81
C ARG A 236 1.68 13.78 -15.00
N LEU A 237 0.72 12.87 -15.10
CA LEU A 237 0.92 11.46 -15.30
C LEU A 237 0.24 11.04 -16.60
N VAL A 238 0.84 10.09 -17.31
CA VAL A 238 0.15 9.45 -18.44
C VAL A 238 -1.04 8.65 -17.92
N GLU A 239 -2.12 8.57 -18.70
CA GLU A 239 -3.39 7.97 -18.26
C GLU A 239 -3.23 6.54 -17.75
N GLU A 240 -2.43 5.72 -18.45
CA GLU A 240 -2.14 4.34 -18.04
C GLU A 240 -1.52 4.29 -16.63
N THR A 241 -0.69 5.27 -16.29
CA THR A 241 -0.07 5.37 -14.96
C THR A 241 -1.10 5.69 -13.89
N ILE A 242 -2.07 6.55 -14.20
CA ILE A 242 -3.20 6.87 -13.31
C ILE A 242 -4.04 5.61 -13.07
N TYR A 243 -4.46 4.92 -14.14
CA TYR A 243 -5.21 3.65 -14.04
C TYR A 243 -4.47 2.60 -13.19
N ASN A 244 -3.18 2.39 -13.47
CA ASN A 244 -2.38 1.41 -12.76
C ASN A 244 -2.22 1.75 -11.27
N THR A 245 -2.07 3.03 -10.94
CA THR A 245 -1.90 3.49 -9.55
C THR A 245 -3.22 3.39 -8.77
N ILE A 246 -4.34 3.75 -9.39
CA ILE A 246 -5.68 3.54 -8.80
C ILE A 246 -5.93 2.06 -8.52
N GLY A 247 -5.70 1.20 -9.51
CA GLY A 247 -5.87 -0.24 -9.31
C GLY A 247 -4.93 -0.80 -8.23
N PHE A 248 -3.69 -0.29 -8.13
CA PHE A 248 -2.79 -0.66 -7.03
C PHE A 248 -3.38 -0.29 -5.66
N MET A 249 -3.92 0.92 -5.48
CA MET A 249 -4.54 1.33 -4.22
C MET A 249 -5.76 0.45 -3.90
N ARG A 250 -6.57 0.12 -4.90
CA ARG A 250 -7.71 -0.81 -4.76
C ARG A 250 -7.25 -2.21 -4.34
N ASP A 251 -6.19 -2.75 -4.96
CA ASP A 251 -5.63 -4.05 -4.61
C ASP A 251 -5.10 -4.08 -3.15
N ILE A 252 -4.47 -2.99 -2.71
CA ILE A 252 -4.02 -2.83 -1.31
C ILE A 252 -5.20 -2.87 -0.35
N ILE A 253 -6.26 -2.13 -0.64
CA ILE A 253 -7.46 -2.06 0.19
C ILE A 253 -8.18 -3.41 0.22
N GLN A 254 -8.33 -4.07 -0.94
CA GLN A 254 -8.91 -5.42 -1.02
C GLN A 254 -8.10 -6.41 -0.17
N ASN A 255 -6.77 -6.44 -0.31
CA ASN A 255 -5.91 -7.33 0.46
C ASN A 255 -6.02 -7.06 1.98
N TRP A 256 -6.11 -5.79 2.39
CA TRP A 256 -6.36 -5.43 3.78
C TRP A 256 -7.71 -5.94 4.30
N CYS A 257 -8.77 -5.79 3.50
CA CYS A 257 -10.08 -6.33 3.83
C CYS A 257 -10.02 -7.86 3.98
N ASP A 258 -9.43 -8.55 3.00
CA ASP A 258 -9.37 -10.02 2.94
C ASP A 258 -8.48 -10.63 4.04
N THR A 259 -7.42 -9.93 4.48
CA THR A 259 -6.42 -10.52 5.39
C THR A 259 -6.43 -9.99 6.83
N ILE A 260 -6.88 -8.75 7.04
CA ILE A 260 -6.80 -8.10 8.36
C ILE A 260 -8.19 -7.87 8.94
N ILE A 261 -9.16 -7.47 8.12
CA ILE A 261 -10.50 -7.11 8.59
C ILE A 261 -11.45 -8.30 8.57
N THR A 262 -11.36 -9.14 7.55
CA THR A 262 -12.23 -10.31 7.41
C THR A 262 -12.04 -11.23 8.61
N SER A 263 -13.10 -11.32 9.41
CA SER A 263 -13.17 -12.26 10.53
C SER A 263 -13.94 -13.52 10.10
N ASN A 264 -13.68 -14.65 10.76
CA ASN A 264 -14.48 -15.85 10.54
C ASN A 264 -15.93 -15.69 11.03
N ILE A 265 -16.23 -14.68 11.85
CA ILE A 265 -17.53 -14.46 12.46
C ILE A 265 -18.46 -13.70 11.49
N PRO A 266 -19.70 -14.15 11.28
CA PRO A 266 -20.68 -13.41 10.48
C PRO A 266 -20.95 -12.00 11.04
N ILE A 267 -21.14 -11.04 10.13
CA ILE A 267 -21.39 -9.61 10.44
C ILE A 267 -22.89 -9.34 10.62
N GLY A 268 -23.26 -8.15 11.07
CA GLY A 268 -24.67 -7.80 11.31
C GLY A 268 -25.22 -8.36 12.62
N GLY A 269 -26.51 -8.70 12.63
CA GLY A 269 -27.27 -9.17 13.79
C GLY A 269 -28.69 -8.58 13.83
N PRO A 270 -29.52 -8.98 14.81
CA PRO A 270 -30.88 -8.48 14.96
C PRO A 270 -30.97 -6.95 14.84
N HIS A 271 -31.81 -6.47 13.92
CA HIS A 271 -32.04 -5.05 13.63
C HIS A 271 -30.85 -4.26 13.07
N ARG A 272 -29.73 -4.92 12.75
CA ARG A 272 -28.59 -4.26 12.09
C ARG A 272 -28.75 -4.30 10.58
N ILE A 273 -28.34 -3.22 9.93
CA ILE A 273 -28.41 -3.09 8.48
C ILE A 273 -27.12 -3.62 7.86
N VAL A 274 -27.27 -4.52 6.88
CA VAL A 274 -26.18 -5.05 6.06
C VAL A 274 -26.49 -4.78 4.60
N GLU A 275 -25.64 -4.01 3.96
CA GLU A 275 -25.73 -3.67 2.55
C GLU A 275 -25.02 -4.74 1.71
N VAL A 276 -25.67 -5.21 0.65
CA VAL A 276 -25.09 -6.13 -0.34
C VAL A 276 -24.64 -5.35 -1.56
N VAL A 277 -23.36 -5.51 -1.92
CA VAL A 277 -22.73 -4.82 -3.03
C VAL A 277 -21.98 -5.83 -3.89
N GLU A 278 -22.26 -5.85 -5.19
CA GLU A 278 -21.46 -6.61 -6.14
C GLU A 278 -20.24 -5.78 -6.57
N THR A 279 -19.09 -6.43 -6.68
CA THR A 279 -17.84 -5.80 -7.11
C THR A 279 -17.06 -6.74 -8.00
N LEU A 280 -16.19 -6.19 -8.83
CA LEU A 280 -15.08 -6.97 -9.35
C LEU A 280 -14.01 -7.11 -8.27
N SER A 281 -13.29 -8.21 -8.32
CA SER A 281 -12.21 -8.54 -7.43
C SER A 281 -11.02 -8.94 -8.27
N THR A 282 -9.85 -8.39 -7.96
CA THR A 282 -8.63 -8.82 -8.64
C THR A 282 -8.30 -10.23 -8.15
N GLU A 283 -8.23 -11.20 -9.06
CA GLU A 283 -7.71 -12.52 -8.73
C GLU A 283 -6.25 -12.40 -8.30
N GLN A 284 -5.87 -13.08 -7.21
CA GLN A 284 -4.46 -13.30 -6.92
C GLN A 284 -3.91 -14.25 -7.99
N LEU A 285 -3.37 -13.69 -9.08
CA LEU A 285 -2.61 -14.46 -10.07
C LEU A 285 -1.54 -15.25 -9.32
N SER A 286 -1.57 -16.58 -9.47
CA SER A 286 -0.65 -17.48 -8.77
C SER A 286 0.81 -17.02 -8.96
N ASN A 287 1.63 -17.18 -7.92
CA ASN A 287 3.07 -16.84 -7.91
C ASN A 287 3.89 -17.39 -9.09
N LYS A 288 3.34 -18.32 -9.89
CA LYS A 288 4.04 -19.07 -10.95
C LYS A 288 3.82 -18.54 -12.38
N THR A 289 2.81 -17.71 -12.64
CA THR A 289 2.46 -17.24 -13.99
C THR A 289 2.40 -15.72 -14.05
N ARG A 290 3.58 -15.12 -13.89
CA ARG A 290 3.81 -13.69 -13.65
C ARG A 290 4.09 -12.93 -14.94
N ASN A 291 3.17 -13.02 -15.92
CA ASN A 291 3.17 -12.15 -17.10
C ASN A 291 1.89 -11.31 -17.14
N ARG A 292 2.10 -10.00 -17.04
CA ARG A 292 1.21 -8.99 -16.48
C ARG A 292 0.35 -8.29 -17.54
N ARG A 293 -0.26 -9.05 -18.46
CA ARG A 293 -1.05 -8.48 -19.56
C ARG A 293 -2.57 -8.58 -19.38
N THR A 294 -3.03 -9.29 -18.37
CA THR A 294 -4.46 -9.42 -18.07
C THR A 294 -4.64 -9.43 -16.56
N ARG A 295 -5.07 -8.31 -15.97
CA ARG A 295 -5.71 -8.38 -14.65
C ARG A 295 -6.94 -9.25 -14.84
N HIS A 296 -7.00 -10.37 -14.13
CA HIS A 296 -8.18 -11.22 -14.14
C HIS A 296 -9.10 -10.73 -13.03
N TYR A 297 -10.30 -10.36 -13.43
CA TYR A 297 -11.32 -9.91 -12.52
C TYR A 297 -12.36 -11.01 -12.35
N THR A 298 -12.70 -11.30 -11.11
CA THR A 298 -13.84 -12.14 -10.75
C THR A 298 -14.89 -11.29 -10.08
N THR A 299 -16.15 -11.57 -10.39
CA THR A 299 -17.26 -10.95 -9.67
C THR A 299 -17.32 -11.55 -8.26
N ARG A 300 -17.32 -10.69 -7.25
CA ARG A 300 -17.54 -11.04 -5.84
C ARG A 300 -18.74 -10.29 -5.32
N THR A 301 -19.48 -10.93 -4.41
CA THR A 301 -20.49 -10.25 -3.60
C THR A 301 -19.90 -9.91 -2.25
N VAL A 302 -20.02 -8.64 -1.89
CA VAL A 302 -19.52 -8.05 -0.65
C VAL A 302 -20.69 -7.62 0.22
N PHE A 303 -20.59 -7.92 1.51
CA PHE A 303 -21.53 -7.56 2.56
C PHE A 303 -20.87 -6.52 3.45
N VAL A 304 -21.50 -5.36 3.59
CA VAL A 304 -21.01 -4.25 4.43
C VAL A 304 -22.01 -4.00 5.55
N SER A 305 -21.60 -4.17 6.81
CA SER A 305 -22.44 -3.77 7.93
C SER A 305 -22.30 -2.28 8.17
N LEU A 306 -23.43 -1.57 8.07
CA LEU A 306 -23.44 -0.11 8.16
C LEU A 306 -23.23 0.40 9.59
N ALA A 307 -23.54 -0.43 10.59
CA ALA A 307 -23.52 -0.05 12.00
C ALA A 307 -22.15 -0.20 12.67
N ASP A 308 -21.36 -1.19 12.29
CA ASP A 308 -20.07 -1.50 12.93
C ASP A 308 -18.88 -1.48 11.96
N ASP A 309 -19.09 -0.93 10.76
CA ASP A 309 -18.05 -0.71 9.74
C ASP A 309 -17.22 -2.00 9.50
N LYS A 310 -17.93 -3.13 9.34
CA LYS A 310 -17.35 -4.43 8.98
C LYS A 310 -17.72 -4.85 7.58
N ILE A 311 -16.83 -5.64 6.99
CA ILE A 311 -16.96 -6.16 5.63
C ILE A 311 -16.74 -7.68 5.62
N LYS A 312 -17.50 -8.38 4.76
CA LYS A 312 -17.29 -9.78 4.37
C LYS A 312 -17.54 -9.94 2.88
N SER A 313 -17.00 -10.99 2.28
CA SER A 313 -17.22 -11.30 0.86
C SER A 313 -17.32 -12.80 0.62
N VAL A 314 -17.99 -13.18 -0.47
CA VAL A 314 -17.99 -14.55 -1.00
C VAL A 314 -17.33 -14.60 -2.37
N ASP A 315 -16.70 -15.74 -2.65
CA ASP A 315 -15.90 -15.98 -3.86
C ASP A 315 -16.69 -16.65 -5.01
N PHE A 316 -17.98 -16.93 -4.80
CA PHE A 316 -18.84 -17.56 -5.79
C PHE A 316 -19.88 -16.56 -6.33
N PRO A 317 -20.23 -16.64 -7.63
CA PRO A 317 -21.27 -15.80 -8.22
C PRO A 317 -22.65 -16.15 -7.66
N LEU A 318 -23.52 -15.14 -7.55
CA LEU A 318 -24.91 -15.31 -7.15
C LEU A 318 -25.82 -15.23 -8.37
N HIS A 319 -26.53 -16.33 -8.68
CA HIS A 319 -27.39 -16.42 -9.86
C HIS A 319 -28.88 -16.35 -9.52
N ASN A 320 -29.25 -16.72 -8.30
CA ASN A 320 -30.65 -16.79 -7.85
C ASN A 320 -30.77 -16.51 -6.34
N VAL A 321 -32.00 -16.46 -5.83
CA VAL A 321 -32.29 -16.17 -4.42
C VAL A 321 -31.69 -17.21 -3.47
N HIS A 322 -31.59 -18.48 -3.86
CA HIS A 322 -30.97 -19.51 -3.01
C HIS A 322 -29.46 -19.30 -2.86
N ASP A 323 -28.77 -18.89 -3.93
CA ASP A 323 -27.35 -18.53 -3.82
C ASP A 323 -27.17 -17.34 -2.87
N LEU A 324 -28.06 -16.34 -2.97
CA LEU A 324 -28.07 -15.18 -2.07
C LEU A 324 -28.33 -15.60 -0.61
N GLU A 325 -29.31 -16.47 -0.35
CA GLU A 325 -29.60 -16.99 0.99
C GLU A 325 -28.37 -17.72 1.57
N ARG A 326 -27.74 -18.59 0.79
CA ARG A 326 -26.53 -19.30 1.19
C ARG A 326 -25.41 -18.33 1.55
N ALA A 327 -25.15 -17.34 0.71
CA ALA A 327 -24.11 -16.34 0.96
C ALA A 327 -24.40 -15.51 2.21
N LEU A 328 -25.67 -15.14 2.43
CA LEU A 328 -26.10 -14.45 3.64
C LEU A 328 -25.89 -15.32 4.89
N LEU A 329 -26.28 -16.59 4.87
CA LEU A 329 -26.06 -17.49 6.02
C LEU A 329 -24.58 -17.71 6.36
N GLU A 330 -23.69 -17.63 5.38
CA GLU A 330 -22.24 -17.72 5.58
C GLU A 330 -21.62 -16.43 6.16
N CYS A 331 -22.13 -15.27 5.72
CA CYS A 331 -21.50 -13.98 5.98
C CYS A 331 -22.24 -13.09 6.98
N VAL A 332 -23.54 -13.28 7.17
CA VAL A 332 -24.44 -12.36 7.87
C VAL A 332 -25.22 -13.12 8.96
N GLN A 333 -25.34 -12.51 10.14
CA GLN A 333 -26.11 -13.11 11.23
C GLN A 333 -27.63 -13.00 10.96
N PRO A 334 -28.41 -14.05 11.25
CA PRO A 334 -29.88 -13.98 11.19
C PRO A 334 -30.47 -12.84 12.02
N GLY A 335 -31.62 -12.33 11.59
CA GLY A 335 -32.31 -11.16 12.15
C GLY A 335 -31.82 -9.81 11.59
N SER A 336 -30.80 -9.82 10.72
CA SER A 336 -30.33 -8.62 10.03
C SER A 336 -31.35 -8.08 9.03
N VAL A 337 -31.29 -6.77 8.80
CA VAL A 337 -31.97 -6.09 7.69
C VAL A 337 -31.01 -6.06 6.51
N VAL A 338 -31.30 -6.84 5.48
CA VAL A 338 -30.50 -6.92 4.25
C VAL A 338 -30.99 -5.85 3.28
N VAL A 339 -30.07 -4.99 2.85
CA VAL A 339 -30.37 -3.87 1.96
C VAL A 339 -29.63 -4.05 0.63
N MET A 340 -30.35 -3.85 -0.46
CA MET A 340 -29.83 -3.93 -1.83
C MET A 340 -30.24 -2.69 -2.62
N ARG A 341 -29.46 -2.36 -3.66
CA ARG A 341 -29.94 -1.45 -4.70
C ARG A 341 -31.03 -2.13 -5.52
N ASP A 342 -32.04 -1.36 -5.94
CA ASP A 342 -33.18 -1.87 -6.69
C ASP A 342 -32.73 -2.65 -7.95
N SER A 343 -31.82 -2.07 -8.73
CA SER A 343 -31.27 -2.71 -9.93
C SER A 343 -30.50 -4.02 -9.67
N TYR A 344 -29.92 -4.19 -8.49
CA TYR A 344 -29.27 -5.45 -8.11
C TYR A 344 -30.30 -6.47 -7.64
N MET A 345 -31.30 -6.02 -6.89
CA MET A 345 -32.38 -6.85 -6.36
C MET A 345 -33.23 -7.47 -7.47
N GLU A 346 -33.52 -6.72 -8.54
CA GLU A 346 -34.26 -7.19 -9.72
C GLU A 346 -33.65 -8.45 -10.39
N ARG A 347 -32.35 -8.71 -10.23
CA ARG A 347 -31.70 -9.94 -10.74
C ARG A 347 -32.19 -11.21 -10.05
N PHE A 348 -32.73 -11.09 -8.85
CA PHE A 348 -33.18 -12.22 -8.04
C PHE A 348 -34.70 -12.39 -8.05
N GLY A 349 -35.45 -11.39 -8.51
CA GLY A 349 -36.91 -11.40 -8.57
C GLY A 349 -37.53 -10.11 -8.02
N HIS A 350 -38.84 -10.12 -7.81
CA HIS A 350 -39.52 -8.99 -7.17
C HIS A 350 -39.21 -8.94 -5.66
N GLN A 351 -39.19 -7.74 -5.08
CA GLN A 351 -38.86 -7.56 -3.65
C GLN A 351 -39.73 -8.43 -2.73
N GLU A 352 -41.02 -8.61 -3.03
CA GLU A 352 -41.91 -9.48 -2.26
C GLU A 352 -41.48 -10.95 -2.32
N GLU A 353 -41.09 -11.45 -3.48
CA GLU A 353 -40.64 -12.84 -3.68
C GLU A 353 -39.37 -13.11 -2.88
N ILE A 354 -38.39 -12.20 -2.97
CA ILE A 354 -37.12 -12.29 -2.25
C ILE A 354 -37.36 -12.18 -0.75
N SER A 355 -38.23 -11.26 -0.33
CA SER A 355 -38.60 -11.08 1.08
C SER A 355 -39.27 -12.34 1.63
N ASN A 356 -40.17 -12.96 0.87
CA ASN A 356 -40.85 -14.20 1.27
C ASN A 356 -39.86 -15.37 1.34
N ALA A 357 -38.93 -15.48 0.41
CA ALA A 357 -37.91 -16.54 0.42
C ALA A 357 -36.96 -16.42 1.62
N LEU A 358 -36.56 -15.18 1.96
CA LEU A 358 -35.59 -14.92 3.03
C LEU A 358 -36.23 -14.67 4.42
N CYS A 359 -37.57 -14.65 4.52
CA CYS A 359 -38.29 -14.18 5.72
C CYS A 359 -37.97 -14.97 7.01
N ASN A 360 -37.55 -16.23 6.88
CA ASN A 360 -37.18 -17.07 8.01
C ASN A 360 -35.95 -16.55 8.74
N HIS A 361 -35.06 -15.83 8.04
CA HIS A 361 -33.75 -15.43 8.56
C HIS A 361 -33.51 -13.92 8.48
N TYR A 362 -34.07 -13.22 7.49
CA TYR A 362 -33.71 -11.84 7.17
C TYR A 362 -34.93 -11.00 6.79
N LYS A 363 -34.82 -9.69 7.06
CA LYS A 363 -35.73 -8.70 6.48
C LYS A 363 -35.07 -8.04 5.29
N VAL A 364 -35.69 -8.10 4.12
CA VAL A 364 -35.15 -7.51 2.90
C VAL A 364 -35.79 -6.15 2.64
N LYS A 365 -34.98 -5.16 2.28
CA LYS A 365 -35.42 -3.81 1.94
C LYS A 365 -34.60 -3.26 0.76
N SER A 366 -35.19 -2.31 0.02
CA SER A 366 -34.39 -1.47 -0.88
C SER A 366 -33.58 -0.44 -0.09
N ILE A 367 -32.55 0.12 -0.71
CA ILE A 367 -31.83 1.28 -0.15
C ILE A 367 -32.76 2.49 0.02
N CYS A 368 -33.74 2.64 -0.87
CA CYS A 368 -34.74 3.71 -0.82
C CYS A 368 -35.65 3.58 0.41
N ASP A 369 -35.99 2.35 0.81
CA ASP A 369 -36.84 2.08 1.98
C ASP A 369 -36.16 2.44 3.30
N VAL A 370 -34.83 2.31 3.37
CA VAL A 370 -34.05 2.61 4.59
C VAL A 370 -33.49 4.03 4.61
N TRP A 371 -33.44 4.72 3.47
CA TRP A 371 -32.90 6.07 3.37
C TRP A 371 -33.51 7.08 4.36
N PRO A 372 -34.85 7.09 4.60
CA PRO A 372 -35.45 7.96 5.61
C PRO A 372 -35.09 7.59 7.05
N GLU A 373 -34.69 6.34 7.30
CA GLU A 373 -34.31 5.82 8.63
C GLU A 373 -32.86 6.19 8.98
N PHE A 374 -32.04 6.58 8.01
CA PHE A 374 -30.65 6.97 8.23
C PHE A 374 -30.54 8.36 8.89
N ASN A 375 -29.69 8.43 9.91
CA ASN A 375 -29.27 9.69 10.49
C ASN A 375 -28.35 10.46 9.51
N GLU A 376 -28.06 11.72 9.84
CA GLU A 376 -27.24 12.59 8.97
C GLU A 376 -25.84 12.02 8.70
N GLN A 377 -25.19 11.46 9.71
CA GLN A 377 -23.86 10.87 9.59
C GLN A 377 -23.85 9.67 8.63
N GLU A 378 -24.84 8.79 8.73
CA GLU A 378 -24.97 7.64 7.85
C GLU A 378 -25.30 8.07 6.42
N ARG A 379 -26.16 9.07 6.24
CA ARG A 379 -26.43 9.64 4.92
C ARG A 379 -25.18 10.26 4.29
N ALA A 380 -24.36 10.96 5.07
CA ALA A 380 -23.08 11.50 4.59
C ALA A 380 -22.13 10.39 4.15
N LYS A 381 -22.00 9.31 4.94
CA LYS A 381 -21.22 8.12 4.57
C LYS A 381 -21.73 7.45 3.28
N GLN A 382 -23.05 7.37 3.10
CA GLN A 382 -23.66 6.84 1.88
C GLN A 382 -23.45 7.74 0.67
N PHE A 383 -23.31 9.06 0.86
CA PHE A 383 -23.10 10.02 -0.22
C PHE A 383 -21.77 9.80 -0.98
N ILE A 384 -20.73 9.29 -0.30
CA ILE A 384 -19.46 8.87 -0.93
C ILE A 384 -19.71 7.90 -2.09
N LYS A 385 -20.69 7.00 -1.92
CA LYS A 385 -21.09 6.06 -2.97
C LYS A 385 -21.57 6.82 -4.21
N THR A 386 -22.36 7.88 -4.02
CA THR A 386 -22.84 8.74 -5.11
C THR A 386 -21.70 9.44 -5.82
N GLU A 387 -20.76 10.05 -5.09
CA GLU A 387 -19.58 10.71 -5.66
C GLU A 387 -18.77 9.72 -6.51
N MET A 388 -18.47 8.54 -5.98
CA MET A 388 -17.74 7.51 -6.71
C MET A 388 -18.48 7.00 -7.96
N ASN A 389 -19.82 7.11 -8.01
CA ASN A 389 -20.62 6.67 -9.16
C ASN A 389 -20.74 7.72 -10.28
N GLN A 390 -20.28 8.95 -10.06
CA GLN A 390 -20.32 10.00 -11.10
C GLN A 390 -19.37 9.71 -12.28
N VAL A 391 -18.44 8.76 -12.12
CA VAL A 391 -17.51 8.35 -13.17
C VAL A 391 -17.92 6.98 -13.73
N PRO A 392 -18.06 6.82 -15.06
CA PRO A 392 -18.58 5.59 -15.68
C PRO A 392 -17.73 4.32 -15.51
N ASN A 393 -16.63 4.34 -14.75
CA ASN A 393 -15.72 3.20 -14.55
C ASN A 393 -16.09 2.28 -13.36
N VAL A 394 -17.25 2.49 -12.71
CA VAL A 394 -17.73 1.68 -11.57
C VAL A 394 -17.83 0.19 -11.90
N THR A 395 -17.97 -0.17 -13.17
CA THR A 395 -18.18 -1.55 -13.63
C THR A 395 -16.90 -2.35 -13.90
N GLN A 396 -15.70 -1.78 -13.70
CA GLN A 396 -14.44 -2.39 -14.16
C GLN A 396 -13.38 -2.70 -13.08
N GLU A 397 -13.60 -2.33 -11.81
CA GLU A 397 -12.58 -2.48 -10.75
C GLU A 397 -13.19 -2.68 -9.34
N PRO A 398 -12.39 -2.98 -8.28
CA PRO A 398 -12.88 -3.33 -6.93
C PRO A 398 -13.58 -2.21 -6.15
N TYR A 399 -14.74 -1.79 -6.63
CA TYR A 399 -15.52 -0.69 -6.10
C TYR A 399 -15.97 -0.88 -4.65
N ALA A 400 -16.43 -2.07 -4.27
CA ALA A 400 -17.01 -2.25 -2.93
C ALA A 400 -15.98 -2.09 -1.81
N TYR A 401 -14.75 -2.55 -2.02
CA TYR A 401 -13.66 -2.41 -1.05
C TYR A 401 -13.20 -0.96 -0.92
N GLU A 402 -13.11 -0.22 -2.05
CA GLU A 402 -12.81 1.21 -2.01
C GLU A 402 -13.93 1.98 -1.30
N TYR A 403 -15.20 1.71 -1.64
CA TYR A 403 -16.35 2.33 -0.99
C TYR A 403 -16.32 2.10 0.52
N PHE A 404 -16.12 0.85 0.95
CA PHE A 404 -15.98 0.50 2.35
C PHE A 404 -14.85 1.29 3.03
N PHE A 405 -13.67 1.33 2.41
CA PHE A 405 -12.51 2.03 2.97
C PHE A 405 -12.76 3.53 3.14
N ARG A 406 -13.28 4.21 2.11
CA ARG A 406 -13.59 5.64 2.16
C ARG A 406 -14.71 5.96 3.14
N ARG A 407 -15.71 5.07 3.23
CA ARG A 407 -16.79 5.17 4.21
C ARG A 407 -16.29 5.13 5.65
N CYS A 408 -15.31 4.26 5.93
CA CYS A 408 -14.75 4.09 7.27
C CYS A 408 -13.79 5.22 7.65
N PHE A 409 -13.06 5.75 6.66
CA PHE A 409 -11.96 6.70 6.85
C PHE A 409 -12.15 7.93 5.96
N ALA A 410 -13.35 8.51 6.01
CA ALA A 410 -13.66 9.71 5.25
C ALA A 410 -12.75 10.87 5.70
N ASP A 411 -12.47 10.94 7.00
CA ASP A 411 -11.43 11.77 7.56
C ASP A 411 -10.06 11.11 7.39
N LYS A 412 -9.08 11.87 6.89
CA LYS A 412 -7.69 11.42 6.74
C LYS A 412 -7.51 10.09 5.98
N CYS A 413 -8.32 9.88 4.94
CA CYS A 413 -8.29 8.70 4.05
C CYS A 413 -6.87 8.32 3.61
N PHE A 414 -6.04 9.31 3.26
CA PHE A 414 -4.64 9.10 2.87
C PHE A 414 -3.79 8.51 4.00
N ASN A 415 -3.90 9.03 5.22
CA ASN A 415 -3.16 8.55 6.38
C ASN A 415 -3.54 7.10 6.72
N HIS A 416 -4.84 6.79 6.64
CA HIS A 416 -5.33 5.43 6.81
C HIS A 416 -4.77 4.51 5.72
N LEU A 417 -4.62 4.99 4.49
CA LEU A 417 -4.03 4.19 3.41
C LEU A 417 -2.56 3.89 3.68
N LEU A 418 -1.79 4.86 4.19
CA LEU A 418 -0.40 4.65 4.62
C LEU A 418 -0.32 3.64 5.78
N ARG A 419 -1.23 3.74 6.76
CA ARG A 419 -1.34 2.79 7.88
C ARG A 419 -1.63 1.38 7.37
N VAL A 420 -2.58 1.22 6.44
CA VAL A 420 -2.89 -0.08 5.82
C VAL A 420 -1.68 -0.67 5.09
N ILE A 421 -1.01 0.13 4.27
CA ILE A 421 0.21 -0.29 3.56
C ILE A 421 1.24 -0.79 4.57
N ARG A 422 1.48 -0.05 5.65
CA ARG A 422 2.41 -0.48 6.69
C ARG A 422 2.02 -1.84 7.29
N LEU A 423 0.76 -2.03 7.69
CA LEU A 423 0.28 -3.27 8.30
C LEU A 423 0.44 -4.48 7.37
N LEU A 424 0.28 -4.29 6.06
CA LEU A 424 0.45 -5.36 5.09
C LEU A 424 1.92 -5.72 4.83
N TYR A 425 2.84 -4.76 4.89
CA TYR A 425 4.24 -4.93 4.48
C TYR A 425 5.26 -5.08 5.63
N GLN A 426 4.89 -4.81 6.88
CA GLN A 426 5.77 -4.97 8.05
C GLN A 426 5.59 -6.31 8.81
N LYS A 427 5.25 -7.40 8.10
CA LYS A 427 5.16 -8.74 8.72
C LYS A 427 6.53 -9.34 9.05
#